data_AF-A0A1J1LJT1-F1
#
_entry.id   AF-A0A1J1LJT1-F1
#
_cell.length_a   1.000
_cell.length_b   1.000
_cell.length_c   1.000
_cell.angle_alpha   90.00
_cell.angle_beta   90.00
_cell.angle_gamma   90.00
#
_symmetry.space_group_name_H-M   'P 1'
#
loop_
_entity.id
_entity.type
_entity.pdbx_description
1 polymer ?
#
loop_
_entity_poly.entity_id
_entity_poly.type
_entity_poly.pdbx_seq_one_letter_code
_entity_poly.pdbx_strand_id
1 'polypeptide(L)' 'MVTLQLKQLSVPPGQRVLFVDVSWQDFEAILADLGEHRAARVAYCQGILEITR' A
#
# COMPACT_ATOMS: atom_id res chain seq x y z
N MET A 1 -12.60 8.38 -13.67
CA MET A 1 -11.69 8.40 -12.51
C MET A 1 -11.36 6.95 -12.20
N VAL A 2 -10.10 6.52 -12.29
CA VAL A 2 -9.73 5.10 -12.14
C VAL A 2 -9.40 4.83 -10.67
N THR A 3 -10.11 3.87 -10.05
CA THR A 3 -9.80 3.43 -8.69
C THR A 3 -8.74 2.34 -8.79
N LEU A 4 -7.53 2.62 -8.29
CA LEU A 4 -6.43 1.67 -8.32
C LEU A 4 -6.70 0.57 -7.29
N GLN A 5 -6.99 -0.66 -7.73
CA GLN A 5 -7.26 -1.78 -6.84
C GLN A 5 -5.95 -2.40 -6.38
N LEU A 6 -5.60 -2.18 -5.11
CA LEU A 6 -4.36 -2.66 -4.51
C LEU A 6 -4.21 -4.19 -4.52
N LYS A 7 -5.32 -4.95 -4.57
CA LYS A 7 -5.32 -6.43 -4.69
C LYS A 7 -4.53 -6.96 -5.88
N GLN A 8 -4.35 -6.18 -6.94
CA GLN A 8 -3.62 -6.61 -8.13
C GLN A 8 -2.11 -6.29 -8.07
N LEU A 9 -1.67 -5.58 -7.03
CA LEU A 9 -0.29 -5.21 -6.84
C LEU A 9 0.49 -6.37 -6.20
N SER A 10 1.02 -7.26 -7.03
CA SER A 10 1.93 -8.30 -6.57
C SER A 10 3.33 -7.72 -6.41
N VAL A 11 3.74 -7.48 -5.17
CA VAL A 11 5.10 -7.02 -4.83
C VAL A 11 6.03 -8.24 -4.67
N PRO A 12 7.00 -8.45 -5.57
CA PRO A 12 7.99 -9.51 -5.40
C PRO A 12 8.89 -9.24 -4.18
N PRO A 13 9.39 -10.29 -3.50
CA PRO A 13 10.24 -10.16 -2.33
C PRO A 13 11.50 -9.34 -2.64
N GLY A 14 11.84 -8.37 -1.78
CA GLY A 14 12.97 -7.45 -2.02
C GLY A 14 12.63 -6.23 -2.89
N GLN A 15 11.38 -6.08 -3.34
CA GLN A 15 10.90 -4.85 -3.97
C GLN A 15 10.07 -4.04 -2.98
N ARG A 16 10.08 -2.72 -3.20
CA ARG A 16 9.23 -1.77 -2.49
C ARG A 16 8.35 -1.03 -3.47
N VAL A 17 7.12 -0.75 -3.06
CA VAL A 17 6.20 0.10 -3.80
C VAL A 17 6.00 1.39 -3.04
N LEU A 18 6.14 2.50 -3.74
CA LEU A 18 5.92 3.85 -3.24
C LEU A 18 4.69 4.41 -3.92
N PHE A 19 3.72 4.80 -3.11
CA PHE A 19 2.60 5.63 -3.53
C PHE A 19 2.82 7.03 -2.97
N VAL A 20 2.66 8.02 -3.84
CA VAL A 20 2.72 9.45 -3.52
C VAL A 20 1.33 10.03 -3.68
N ASP A 21 1.04 11.09 -2.92
CA ASP A 21 -0.28 11.74 -2.89
C ASP A 21 -1.39 10.82 -2.34
N VAL A 22 -1.04 9.96 -1.38
CA VAL A 22 -1.98 9.07 -0.71
C VAL A 22 -2.69 9.83 0.40
N SER A 23 -4.01 9.92 0.32
CA SER A 23 -4.80 10.48 1.41
C SER A 23 -4.92 9.50 2.56
N TRP A 24 -5.18 10.00 3.77
CA TRP A 24 -5.37 9.16 4.95
C TRP A 24 -6.47 8.09 4.75
N GLN A 25 -7.54 8.43 4.03
CA GLN A 25 -8.62 7.49 3.71
C GLN A 25 -8.17 6.35 2.78
N ASP A 26 -7.36 6.67 1.76
CA ASP A 26 -6.76 5.65 0.89
C ASP A 26 -5.84 4.74 1.70
N PHE A 27 -5.06 5.30 2.64
CA PHE A 27 -4.23 4.51 3.55
C PHE A 27 -5.07 3.54 4.41
N GLU A 28 -6.17 3.99 5.00
CA GLU A 28 -7.07 3.11 5.76
C GLU A 28 -7.69 2.01 4.88
N ALA A 29 -8.09 2.35 3.66
CA ALA A 29 -8.60 1.37 2.70
C ALA A 29 -7.52 0.35 2.32
N ILE A 30 -6.29 0.79 2.10
CA ILE A 30 -5.13 -0.05 1.80
C ILE A 30 -4.81 -0.98 2.97
N LEU A 31 -4.83 -0.48 4.21
CA LEU A 31 -4.64 -1.31 5.39
C LEU A 31 -5.73 -2.37 5.54
N ALA A 32 -6.99 -2.00 5.32
CA ALA A 32 -8.12 -2.93 5.35
C ALA A 32 -8.01 -4.00 4.25
N ASP A 33 -7.52 -3.62 3.07
CA ASP A 33 -7.37 -4.50 1.92
C ASP A 33 -6.17 -5.45 2.03
N LEU A 34 -5.04 -4.98 2.60
CA LEU A 34 -3.87 -5.83 2.87
C LEU A 34 -4.15 -6.91 3.92
N GLY A 35 -5.02 -6.63 4.90
CA GLY A 35 -5.49 -7.61 5.88
C GLY A 35 -4.40 -8.43 6.55
N GLU A 36 -4.74 -9.65 6.99
CA GLU A 36 -3.88 -10.54 7.79
C GLU A 36 -2.72 -11.22 7.02
N HIS A 37 -2.53 -10.92 5.73
CA HIS A 37 -1.49 -11.48 4.86
C HIS A 37 -0.10 -10.83 5.10
N ARG A 38 0.28 -10.74 6.37
CA ARG A 38 1.29 -9.84 6.95
C ARG A 38 2.75 -10.23 6.66
N ALA A 39 3.07 -10.53 5.40
CA ALA A 39 4.45 -10.62 4.90
C ALA A 39 4.94 -9.29 4.29
N ALA A 40 4.10 -8.26 4.21
CA ALA A 40 4.49 -6.92 3.73
C ALA A 40 4.46 -5.91 4.89
N ARG A 41 5.54 -5.14 5.04
CA ARG A 41 5.63 -3.93 5.87
C ARG A 41 5.05 -2.75 5.12
N VAL A 42 4.29 -1.91 5.82
CA VAL A 42 3.72 -0.68 5.28
C VAL A 42 4.15 0.49 6.17
N ALA A 43 4.62 1.57 5.57
CA ALA A 43 5.00 2.80 6.24
C ALA A 43 4.29 3.98 5.56
N TYR A 44 3.66 4.86 6.34
CA TYR A 44 3.01 6.06 5.82
C TYR A 44 3.66 7.30 6.43
N CYS A 45 4.09 8.24 5.59
CA CYS A 45 4.72 9.48 6.01
C CYS A 45 4.37 10.62 5.05
N GLN A 46 3.76 11.70 5.56
CA GLN A 46 3.41 12.92 4.80
C GLN A 46 2.73 12.68 3.43
N GLY A 47 1.78 11.76 3.34
CA GLY A 47 1.09 11.45 2.07
C GLY A 47 1.87 10.50 1.15
N ILE A 48 2.97 9.95 1.64
CA ILE A 48 3.74 8.90 0.97
C ILE A 48 3.48 7.59 1.69
N LEU A 49 3.02 6.59 0.95
CA LEU A 49 2.84 5.23 1.44
C LEU A 49 3.90 4.33 0.82
N GLU A 50 4.66 3.64 1.66
CA GLU A 50 5.75 2.77 1.27
C GLU A 50 5.43 1.34 1.73
N ILE A 51 5.38 0.39 0.78
CA ILE A 51 5.10 -1.02 1.03
C ILE A 51 6.34 -1.84 0.69
N THR A 52 6.84 -2.66 1.62
CA THR A 52 8.06 -3.46 1.49
C THR A 52 7.76 -4.91 1.84
N ARG A 53 8.20 -5.89 1.04
CA ARG A 53 8.08 -7.33 1.31
C ARG A 53 9.43 -7.96 1.63
#